data_AF-A0A3B9RWC3-F1
#
_entry.id   AF-A0A3B9RWC3-F1
#
_cell.length_a   1.000
_cell.length_b   1.000
_cell.length_c   1.000
_cell.angle_alpha   90.00
_cell.angle_beta   90.00
_cell.angle_gamma   90.00
#
_symmetry.space_group_name_H-M   'P 1'
#
loop_
_entity.id
_entity.type
_entity.pdbx_description
1 polymer ?
#
loop_
_entity_poly.entity_id
_entity_poly.type
_entity_poly.pdbx_seq_one_letter_code
_entity_poly.pdbx_strand_id
1 'polypeptide(L)' 'TGEVMGIARRFGQAYAKAQLGAHAHIIKRRCAFVSVRDADKARVGEIAKRLIQLGFEIMATRGTALLLQAADIPCRRVFK' A
#
# COMPACT_ATOMS: atom_id res chain seq x y z
N THR A 1 2.53 4.38 25.32
CA THR A 1 3.02 4.59 23.95
C THR A 1 4.19 3.64 23.65
N GLY A 2 4.05 2.35 23.95
CA GLY A 2 5.18 1.41 23.87
C GLY A 2 5.67 1.15 22.45
N GLU A 3 6.87 0.57 22.34
CA GLU A 3 7.48 0.14 21.08
C GLU A 3 7.57 -1.39 21.02
N VAL A 4 7.74 -1.92 19.81
CA VAL A 4 7.83 -3.37 19.56
C VAL A 4 8.96 -3.69 18.60
N MET A 5 9.56 -4.87 18.76
CA MET A 5 10.66 -5.34 17.92
C MET A 5 10.28 -6.66 17.22
N GLY A 6 10.45 -6.70 15.90
CA GLY A 6 10.32 -7.93 15.12
C GLY A 6 11.67 -8.44 14.66
N ILE A 7 12.02 -9.69 15.00
CA ILE A 7 13.30 -10.31 14.66
C ILE A 7 13.09 -11.46 13.67
N ALA A 8 13.80 -11.44 12.54
CA ALA A 8 13.82 -12.53 11.56
C ALA A 8 15.07 -12.47 10.66
N ARG A 9 15.32 -13.57 9.93
CA ARG A 9 16.42 -13.68 8.96
C ARG A 9 16.25 -12.79 7.73
N ARG A 10 15.02 -12.38 7.41
CA ARG A 10 14.69 -11.53 6.26
C ARG A 10 13.91 -10.31 6.73
N PHE A 11 14.21 -9.16 6.14
CA PHE A 11 13.57 -7.89 6.49
C PHE A 11 12.04 -7.96 6.45
N GLY A 12 11.45 -8.51 5.37
CA GLY A 12 9.99 -8.61 5.25
C GLY A 12 9.34 -9.42 6.37
N GLN A 13 10.01 -10.49 6.85
CA GLN A 13 9.53 -11.27 7.98
C GLN A 13 9.69 -10.52 9.32
N ALA A 14 10.81 -9.80 9.49
CA ALA A 14 11.05 -8.99 10.68
C ALA A 14 10.01 -7.87 10.79
N TYR A 15 9.75 -7.16 9.68
CA TYR A 15 8.74 -6.11 9.58
C TYR A 15 7.33 -6.65 9.82
N ALA A 16 6.96 -7.79 9.25
CA ALA A 16 5.67 -8.43 9.49
C ALA A 16 5.47 -8.76 10.98
N LYS A 17 6.51 -9.27 11.66
CA LYS A 17 6.47 -9.54 13.11
C LYS A 17 6.32 -8.25 13.92
N ALA A 18 7.04 -7.18 13.56
CA ALA A 18 6.92 -5.89 14.24
C ALA A 18 5.50 -5.32 14.09
N GLN A 19 4.91 -5.39 12.90
CA GLN A 19 3.53 -4.95 12.66
C GLN A 19 2.51 -5.75 13.48
N LEU A 20 2.68 -7.08 13.56
CA LEU A 20 1.86 -7.93 14.43
C LEU A 20 1.99 -7.56 15.91
N GLY A 21 3.22 -7.31 16.39
CA GLY A 21 3.46 -6.83 17.75
C GLY A 21 2.82 -5.46 18.03
N ALA A 22 2.76 -4.59 17.02
CA ALA A 22 2.12 -3.27 17.09
C ALA A 22 0.58 -3.35 17.03
N HIS A 23 0.01 -4.55 17.03
CA HIS A 23 -1.43 -4.79 16.86
C HIS A 23 -1.98 -4.24 15.54
N ALA A 24 -1.14 -4.08 14.53
CA ALA A 24 -1.57 -3.70 13.18
C ALA A 24 -2.20 -4.92 12.50
N HIS A 25 -3.52 -4.89 12.34
CA HIS A 25 -4.25 -5.91 11.60
C HIS A 25 -4.07 -5.71 10.10
N ILE A 26 -3.02 -6.30 9.53
CA ILE A 26 -2.88 -6.40 8.07
C ILE A 26 -3.89 -7.43 7.58
N ILE A 27 -5.11 -6.97 7.30
CA ILE A 27 -6.15 -7.83 6.75
C ILE A 27 -5.71 -8.24 5.34
N LYS A 28 -5.82 -9.54 5.02
CA LYS A 28 -5.69 -10.05 3.64
C LYS A 28 -6.88 -9.64 2.75
N ARG A 29 -7.44 -8.45 2.97
CA ARG A 29 -8.53 -7.88 2.18
C ARG A 29 -7.97 -7.44 0.85
N ARG A 30 -8.65 -7.78 -0.23
CA ARG A 30 -8.21 -7.61 -1.61
C ARG A 30 -8.36 -6.18 -2.13
N CYS A 31 -8.38 -5.16 -1.27
CA CYS A 31 -8.51 -3.78 -1.73
C CYS A 31 -7.65 -2.83 -0.91
N ALA A 32 -6.82 -2.04 -1.59
CA ALA A 32 -6.02 -0.96 -1.02
C ALA A 32 -6.54 0.40 -1.47
N PHE A 33 -6.81 1.28 -0.50
CA PHE A 33 -7.08 2.68 -0.76
C PHE A 33 -5.76 3.47 -0.83
N VAL A 34 -5.55 4.22 -1.90
CA VAL A 34 -4.30 4.92 -2.21
C VAL A 34 -4.60 6.39 -2.49
N SER A 35 -4.16 7.24 -1.59
CA SER A 35 -4.22 8.69 -1.73
C SER A 35 -2.92 9.28 -1.21
N VAL A 36 -2.11 9.83 -2.12
CA VAL A 36 -0.78 10.35 -1.79
C VAL A 36 -0.68 11.84 -2.11
N ARG A 37 0.22 12.54 -1.43
CA ARG A 37 0.63 13.90 -1.77
C ARG A 37 1.42 13.92 -3.07
N ASP A 38 1.54 15.08 -3.70
CA ASP A 38 2.20 15.24 -4.99
C ASP A 38 3.66 14.75 -5.02
N ALA A 39 4.40 14.96 -3.93
CA ALA A 39 5.79 14.52 -3.80
C ALA A 39 5.96 12.98 -3.90
N ASP A 40 4.95 12.20 -3.52
CA ASP A 40 5.02 10.73 -3.51
C ASP A 40 4.46 10.10 -4.79
N LYS A 41 3.85 10.90 -5.68
CA LYS A 41 3.25 10.43 -6.93
C LYS A 41 4.25 9.73 -7.86
N ALA A 42 5.51 10.16 -7.89
CA ALA A 42 6.54 9.50 -8.70
C ALA A 42 6.80 8.05 -8.25
N ARG A 43 6.57 7.73 -6.97
CA ARG A 43 6.89 6.42 -6.36
C ARG A 43 5.68 5.50 -6.22
N VAL A 44 4.47 6.07 -6.17
CA VAL A 44 3.24 5.31 -5.88
C VAL A 44 2.90 4.27 -6.95
N GLY A 45 3.30 4.51 -8.21
CA GLY A 45 3.03 3.58 -9.32
C GLY A 45 3.64 2.19 -9.12
N GLU A 46 4.91 2.13 -8.69
CA GLU A 46 5.57 0.85 -8.43
C GLU A 46 4.92 0.10 -7.27
N ILE A 47 4.54 0.83 -6.21
CA ILE A 47 3.85 0.27 -5.04
C ILE A 47 2.49 -0.31 -5.45
N ALA A 48 1.71 0.43 -6.24
CA ALA A 48 0.42 -0.03 -6.75
C ALA A 48 0.55 -1.29 -7.62
N LYS A 49 1.57 -1.36 -8.49
CA LYS A 49 1.86 -2.57 -9.29
C LYS A 49 2.15 -3.78 -8.41
N ARG A 50 2.99 -3.63 -7.38
CA ARG A 50 3.32 -4.70 -6.44
C ARG A 50 2.08 -5.16 -5.65
N LEU A 51 1.21 -4.24 -5.26
CA LEU A 51 -0.06 -4.56 -4.60
C LEU A 51 -0.99 -5.37 -5.52
N ILE A 52 -1.11 -5.01 -6.79
CA ILE A 52 -1.89 -5.77 -7.77
C ILE A 52 -1.31 -7.18 -7.96
N GLN A 53 0.01 -7.33 -8.03
CA GLN A 53 0.67 -8.64 -8.10
C GLN A 53 0.37 -9.52 -6.86
N LEU A 54 0.14 -8.90 -5.71
CA LEU A 54 -0.29 -9.58 -4.48
C LEU A 54 -1.81 -9.84 -4.43
N GLY A 55 -2.56 -9.47 -5.48
CA GLY A 55 -4.00 -9.72 -5.62
C GLY A 55 -4.89 -8.63 -5.03
N PHE A 56 -4.38 -7.41 -4.83
CA PHE A 56 -5.17 -6.27 -4.40
C PHE A 56 -5.78 -5.51 -5.58
N GLU A 57 -7.04 -5.13 -5.44
CA GLU A 57 -7.67 -4.03 -6.16
C GLU A 57 -7.20 -2.69 -5.59
N ILE A 58 -7.06 -1.69 -6.45
CA ILE A 58 -6.62 -0.35 -6.03
C ILE A 58 -7.79 0.62 -6.14
N MET A 59 -8.04 1.39 -5.08
CA MET A 59 -8.97 2.51 -5.07
C MET A 59 -8.21 3.80 -4.82
N ALA A 60 -8.43 4.85 -5.60
CA ALA A 60 -7.62 6.06 -5.51
C ALA A 60 -8.42 7.35 -5.66
N THR A 61 -7.98 8.41 -4.97
CA THR A 61 -8.53 9.77 -5.12
C THR A 61 -8.12 10.36 -6.48
N ARG A 62 -8.89 11.33 -7.00
CA ARG A 62 -8.74 11.89 -8.36
C ARG A 62 -7.28 12.11 -8.80
N GLY A 63 -6.48 12.82 -8.00
CA GLY A 63 -5.10 13.16 -8.37
C GLY A 63 -4.16 11.96 -8.42
N THR A 64 -4.38 10.96 -7.57
CA THR A 64 -3.61 9.71 -7.56
C THR A 64 -4.06 8.78 -8.68
N ALA A 65 -5.38 8.67 -8.89
CA ALA A 65 -5.97 7.83 -9.93
C ALA A 65 -5.52 8.24 -11.34
N LEU A 66 -5.48 9.55 -11.64
CA LEU A 66 -5.00 10.05 -12.94
C LEU A 66 -3.57 9.60 -13.25
N LEU A 67 -2.69 9.63 -12.24
CA LEU A 67 -1.30 9.21 -12.40
C LEU A 67 -1.16 7.70 -12.55
N LEU A 68 -1.93 6.92 -11.79
CA LEU A 68 -1.94 5.47 -11.93
C LEU A 68 -2.46 5.05 -13.32
N GLN A 69 -3.53 5.68 -13.79
CA GLN A 69 -4.09 5.44 -15.12
C GLN A 69 -3.12 5.82 -16.24
N ALA A 70 -2.41 6.95 -16.11
CA ALA A 70 -1.37 7.35 -17.08
C ALA A 70 -0.19 6.36 -17.15
N ALA A 71 -0.02 5.51 -16.14
CA ALA A 71 1.02 4.48 -16.07
C ALA A 71 0.48 3.06 -16.38
N ASP A 72 -0.72 2.95 -16.96
CA ASP A 72 -1.45 1.71 -17.24
C ASP A 72 -1.69 0.82 -16.00
N ILE A 73 -1.90 1.44 -14.85
CA ILE A 73 -2.19 0.74 -13.59
C ILE A 73 -3.70 0.79 -13.33
N PRO A 74 -4.40 -0.37 -13.30
CA PRO A 74 -5.83 -0.40 -13.06
C PRO A 74 -6.14 0.09 -11.64
N CYS A 75 -7.06 1.05 -11.54
CA CYS A 75 -7.56 1.55 -10.27
C CYS A 75 -9.00 2.06 -10.39
N ARG A 76 -9.76 1.96 -9.30
CA ARG A 76 -11.10 2.55 -9.19
C ARG A 76 -10.99 3.95 -8.57
N ARG A 77 -11.42 4.97 -9.30
CA ARG A 77 -11.50 6.34 -8.77
C ARG A 77 -12.60 6.42 -7.71
N VAL A 78 -12.31 7.04 -6.58
CA VAL A 78 -13.29 7.34 -5.52
C VAL A 78 -13.32 8.85 -5.25
N PHE A 79 -14.50 9.35 -4.85
CA PHE A 79 -14.70 10.74 -4.45
C PHE A 79 -14.32 10.92 -2.97
N LYS A 80 -13.94 12.15 -2.62
CA LYS A 80 -13.76 12.53 -1.21
C LYS A 80 -15.12 12.69 -0.54
#